data_AF-A0A3N5Z4A2-F1
#
_entry.id   AF-A0A3N5Z4A2-F1
#
_cell.length_a   1.000
_cell.length_b   1.000
_cell.length_c   1.000
_cell.angle_alpha   90.00
_cell.angle_beta   90.00
_cell.angle_gamma   90.00
#
_symmetry.space_group_name_H-M   'P 1'
#
loop_
_entity.id
_entity.type
_entity.pdbx_description
1 polymer ?
#
loop_
_entity_poly.entity_id
_entity_poly.type
_entity_poly.pdbx_seq_one_letter_code
_entity_poly.pdbx_strand_id
1 'polypeptide(L)'
;VLTPGQGAPHPRGYGNNARVLARYVRESRTIPLEEAVRKMTSLPARHFGFKGRGEVRAGFAADLVVFDLAKVADPATFEQPHRYAAGFGDVIVNGVPVIRKGAVTGARPGQILRRTPNGGPAGTVLPAGTVLPARPR
;
A
#
# COMPACT_ATOMS: atom_id res chain seq x y z
N VAL A 1 -14.16 -12.06 11.82
CA VAL A 1 -13.54 -11.31 10.71
C VAL A 1 -14.49 -11.43 9.53
N LEU A 2 -15.03 -10.32 9.01
CA LEU A 2 -16.02 -10.37 7.91
C LEU A 2 -15.35 -10.85 6.61
N THR A 3 -16.00 -11.78 5.92
CA THR A 3 -15.58 -12.31 4.61
C THR A 3 -15.59 -11.20 3.56
N PRO A 4 -14.57 -11.07 2.69
CA PRO A 4 -14.63 -10.15 1.55
C PRO A 4 -15.90 -10.41 0.70
N GLY A 5 -16.75 -9.40 0.53
CA GLY A 5 -18.01 -9.50 -0.21
C GLY A 5 -19.26 -9.85 0.62
N GLN A 6 -19.17 -9.96 1.96
CA GLN A 6 -20.32 -10.16 2.84
C GLN A 6 -20.50 -9.00 3.85
N GLY A 7 -21.75 -8.59 4.06
CA GLY A 7 -22.15 -7.52 4.97
C GLY A 7 -22.16 -6.12 4.34
N ALA A 8 -22.39 -5.08 5.16
CA ALA A 8 -22.28 -3.68 4.76
C ALA A 8 -21.03 -3.04 5.40
N PRO A 9 -19.80 -3.41 4.98
CA PRO A 9 -18.60 -2.80 5.54
C PRO A 9 -18.55 -1.31 5.18
N HIS A 10 -18.05 -0.48 6.10
CA HIS A 10 -17.92 0.95 5.83
C HIS A 10 -17.06 1.17 4.56
N PRO A 11 -17.51 1.98 3.57
CA PRO A 11 -16.90 2.11 2.24
C PRO A 11 -15.40 2.46 2.20
N ARG A 12 -14.84 2.96 3.32
CA ARG A 12 -13.40 3.23 3.49
C ARG A 12 -12.53 2.02 3.15
N GLY A 13 -13.04 0.81 3.34
CA GLY A 13 -12.29 -0.42 3.05
C GLY A 13 -11.84 -0.56 1.60
N TYR A 14 -12.56 0.06 0.65
CA TYR A 14 -12.31 -0.12 -0.79
C TYR A 14 -11.69 1.10 -1.48
N GLY A 15 -11.73 2.28 -0.85
CA GLY A 15 -11.43 3.53 -1.55
C GLY A 15 -10.69 4.61 -0.78
N ASN A 16 -10.22 4.38 0.46
CA ASN A 16 -9.64 5.45 1.29
C ASN A 16 -8.56 6.30 0.57
N ASN A 17 -7.56 5.66 -0.03
CA ASN A 17 -6.48 6.37 -0.72
C ASN A 17 -6.95 6.99 -2.04
N ALA A 18 -7.85 6.31 -2.76
CA ALA A 18 -8.45 6.84 -3.98
C ALA A 18 -9.28 8.11 -3.71
N ARG A 19 -10.00 8.13 -2.58
CA ARG A 19 -10.74 9.30 -2.11
C ARG A 19 -9.84 10.46 -1.75
N VAL A 20 -8.66 10.19 -1.16
CA VAL A 20 -7.68 11.25 -0.89
C VAL A 20 -7.22 11.92 -2.19
N LEU A 21 -6.86 11.12 -3.19
CA LEU A 21 -6.40 11.62 -4.48
C LEU A 21 -7.54 12.31 -5.27
N ALA A 22 -8.74 11.73 -5.30
CA ALA A 22 -9.87 12.29 -6.02
C ALA A 22 -10.41 13.56 -5.34
N ARG A 23 -10.78 13.47 -4.07
CA ARG A 23 -11.52 14.53 -3.38
C ARG A 23 -10.61 15.60 -2.80
N TYR A 24 -9.53 15.23 -2.11
CA TYR A 24 -8.71 16.21 -1.39
C TYR A 24 -7.61 16.81 -2.27
N VAL A 25 -7.03 16.03 -3.19
CA VAL A 25 -6.02 16.55 -4.13
C VAL A 25 -6.68 17.19 -5.36
N ARG A 26 -7.47 16.43 -6.13
CA ARG A 26 -8.00 16.92 -7.42
C ARG A 26 -9.18 17.89 -7.28
N GLU A 27 -10.23 17.51 -6.55
CA GLU A 27 -11.47 18.31 -6.47
C GLU A 27 -11.33 19.52 -5.54
N SER A 28 -10.95 19.30 -4.28
CA SER A 28 -10.91 20.35 -3.25
C SER A 28 -9.60 21.13 -3.25
N ARG A 29 -8.52 20.57 -3.84
CA ARG A 29 -7.16 21.13 -3.85
C ARG A 29 -6.65 21.55 -2.47
N THR A 30 -7.08 20.85 -1.41
CA THR A 30 -6.71 21.17 -0.03
C THR A 30 -5.34 20.60 0.36
N ILE A 31 -4.87 19.59 -0.38
CA ILE A 31 -3.55 18.97 -0.17
C ILE A 31 -2.85 18.87 -1.53
N PRO A 32 -1.59 19.33 -1.65
CA PRO A 32 -0.76 19.08 -2.83
C PRO A 32 -0.59 17.59 -3.11
N LEU A 33 -0.43 17.19 -4.37
CA LEU A 33 -0.31 15.79 -4.75
C LEU A 33 0.87 15.10 -4.04
N GLU A 34 2.02 15.77 -4.01
CA GLU A 34 3.27 15.27 -3.44
C GLU A 34 3.12 15.03 -1.93
N GLU A 35 2.42 15.94 -1.24
CA GLU A 35 2.16 15.81 0.19
C GLU A 35 1.16 14.69 0.49
N ALA A 36 0.12 14.53 -0.35
CA ALA A 36 -0.79 13.40 -0.25
C ALA A 36 -0.05 12.07 -0.45
N VAL A 37 0.82 11.98 -1.47
CA VAL A 37 1.66 10.80 -1.71
C VAL A 37 2.57 10.54 -0.50
N ARG A 38 3.28 11.56 0.00
CA ARG A 38 4.15 11.46 1.19
C ARG A 38 3.40 10.90 2.40
N LYS A 39 2.19 11.40 2.69
CA LYS A 39 1.34 10.93 3.80
C LYS A 39 0.92 9.46 3.66
N MET A 40 0.87 8.93 2.45
CA MET A 40 0.52 7.55 2.16
C MET A 40 1.74 6.62 1.99
N THR A 41 2.96 7.15 1.81
CA THR A 41 4.16 6.37 1.50
C THR A 41 5.30 6.56 2.50
N SER A 42 6.09 7.62 2.36
CA SER A 42 7.33 7.81 3.13
C SER A 42 7.07 8.17 4.59
N LEU A 43 5.99 8.91 4.89
CA LEU A 43 5.62 9.24 6.26
C LEU A 43 5.33 7.99 7.10
N PRO A 44 4.42 7.07 6.71
CA PRO A 44 4.20 5.85 7.47
C PRO A 44 5.42 4.94 7.45
N ALA A 45 6.17 4.85 6.35
CA ALA A 45 7.40 4.05 6.30
C ALA A 45 8.43 4.52 7.35
N ARG A 46 8.61 5.83 7.51
CA ARG A 46 9.47 6.42 8.54
C ARG A 46 8.91 6.19 9.95
N HIS A 47 7.61 6.40 10.13
CA HIS A 47 6.95 6.25 11.43
C HIS A 47 7.04 4.80 11.97
N PHE A 48 6.82 3.81 11.11
CA PHE A 48 6.87 2.38 11.49
C PHE A 48 8.28 1.76 11.34
N GLY A 49 9.26 2.50 10.83
CA GLY A 49 10.63 2.02 10.66
C GLY A 49 10.81 1.01 9.52
N PHE A 50 10.00 1.09 8.46
CA PHE A 50 10.13 0.26 7.26
C PHE A 50 11.30 0.74 6.40
N LYS A 51 12.51 0.30 6.76
CA LYS A 51 13.73 0.62 6.00
C LYS A 51 13.64 0.10 4.58
N GLY A 52 14.10 0.91 3.62
CA GLY A 52 14.11 0.53 2.20
C GLY A 52 12.73 0.53 1.55
N ARG A 53 11.72 1.19 2.12
CA ARG A 53 10.35 1.30 1.55
C ARG A 53 9.79 2.71 1.68
N GLY A 54 8.71 2.99 0.92
CA GLY A 54 7.96 4.25 0.99
C GLY A 54 8.53 5.40 0.15
N GLU A 55 9.64 5.19 -0.55
CA GLU A 55 10.27 6.18 -1.43
C GLU A 55 10.71 5.49 -2.73
N VAL A 56 10.60 6.19 -3.87
CA VAL A 56 11.11 5.71 -5.16
C VAL A 56 12.59 6.05 -5.24
N ARG A 57 13.44 5.09 -4.88
CA ARG A 57 14.90 5.27 -4.82
C ARG A 57 15.63 3.98 -5.16
N ALA A 58 16.79 4.08 -5.80
CA ALA A 58 17.65 2.92 -6.04
C ALA A 58 17.99 2.20 -4.73
N GLY A 59 17.95 0.86 -4.74
CA GLY A 59 18.17 0.03 -3.56
C GLY A 59 16.97 -0.12 -2.61
N PHE A 60 15.83 0.53 -2.90
CA PHE A 60 14.58 0.30 -2.16
C PHE A 60 13.77 -0.83 -2.79
N ALA A 61 12.84 -1.40 -2.01
CA ALA A 61 11.88 -2.35 -2.54
C ALA A 61 11.05 -1.68 -3.65
N ALA A 62 10.86 -2.39 -4.75
CA ALA A 62 10.04 -1.93 -5.87
C ALA A 62 8.54 -2.08 -5.56
N ASP A 63 8.07 -1.33 -4.56
CA ASP A 63 6.65 -1.16 -4.25
C ASP A 63 6.13 0.11 -4.96
N LEU A 64 5.47 -0.08 -6.09
CA LEU A 64 5.11 1.01 -6.99
C LEU A 64 3.62 0.94 -7.36
N VAL A 65 3.01 2.11 -7.52
CA VAL A 65 1.63 2.25 -7.97
C VAL A 65 1.61 3.25 -9.12
N VAL A 66 1.05 2.83 -10.26
CA VAL A 66 0.80 3.68 -11.41
C VAL A 66 -0.68 3.99 -11.46
N PHE A 67 -1.04 5.27 -11.40
CA PHE A 67 -2.42 5.72 -11.41
C PHE A 67 -2.58 6.97 -12.28
N ASP A 68 -3.79 7.16 -12.77
CA ASP A 68 -4.19 8.34 -13.55
C ASP A 68 -4.94 9.30 -12.61
N LEU A 69 -4.33 10.43 -12.28
CA LEU A 69 -4.92 11.42 -11.37
C LEU A 69 -6.23 11.98 -11.91
N ALA A 70 -6.43 12.05 -13.23
CA ALA A 70 -7.69 12.52 -13.81
C ALA A 70 -8.82 11.48 -13.68
N LYS A 71 -8.48 10.19 -13.57
CA LYS A 71 -9.45 9.08 -13.52
C LYS A 71 -9.61 8.42 -12.15
N VAL A 72 -8.74 8.74 -11.19
CA VAL A 72 -8.82 8.14 -9.85
C VAL A 72 -10.16 8.46 -9.19
N ALA A 73 -10.83 7.43 -8.66
CA ALA A 73 -12.13 7.57 -8.04
C ALA A 73 -12.35 6.50 -6.97
N ASP A 74 -13.09 6.87 -5.92
CA ASP A 74 -13.66 5.97 -4.91
C ASP A 74 -15.18 5.86 -5.17
N PRO A 75 -15.64 4.87 -5.94
CA PRO A 75 -17.06 4.68 -6.21
C PRO A 75 -17.82 3.96 -5.09
N ALA A 76 -17.15 3.55 -4.00
CA ALA A 76 -17.80 2.82 -2.92
C ALA A 76 -18.75 3.75 -2.14
N THR A 77 -20.03 3.43 -2.13
CA THR A 77 -21.05 4.14 -1.34
C THR A 77 -21.48 3.30 -0.15
N PHE A 78 -22.29 3.88 0.75
CA PHE A 78 -22.90 3.10 1.82
C PHE A 78 -23.89 2.06 1.29
N GLU A 79 -24.61 2.34 0.19
CA GLU A 79 -25.47 1.34 -0.44
C GLU A 79 -24.68 0.30 -1.24
N GLN A 80 -23.52 0.67 -1.79
CA GLN A 80 -22.68 -0.19 -2.62
C GLN A 80 -21.21 -0.18 -2.13
N PRO A 81 -20.91 -0.80 -0.98
CA PRO A 81 -19.60 -0.68 -0.34
C PRO A 81 -18.50 -1.49 -1.05
N HIS A 82 -18.86 -2.50 -1.85
CA HIS A 82 -17.92 -3.43 -2.49
C HIS A 82 -17.42 -3.00 -3.88
N ARG A 83 -17.39 -1.69 -4.16
CA ARG A 83 -16.87 -1.18 -5.43
C ARG A 83 -15.40 -0.84 -5.31
N TYR A 84 -14.58 -1.47 -6.15
CA TYR A 84 -13.15 -1.18 -6.19
C TYR A 84 -12.87 0.24 -6.67
N ALA A 85 -11.80 0.82 -6.15
CA ALA A 85 -11.28 2.07 -6.63
C ALA A 85 -10.91 1.99 -8.12
N ALA A 86 -11.18 3.06 -8.86
CA ALA A 86 -10.87 3.19 -10.28
C ALA A 86 -9.63 4.07 -10.50
N GLY A 87 -9.02 3.96 -11.69
CA GLY A 87 -7.90 4.80 -12.11
C GLY A 87 -6.51 4.28 -11.72
N PHE A 88 -6.40 3.07 -11.17
CA PHE A 88 -5.13 2.39 -10.87
C PHE A 88 -4.81 1.40 -11.99
N GLY A 89 -3.70 1.63 -12.71
CA GLY A 89 -3.29 0.82 -13.85
C GLY A 89 -2.46 -0.39 -13.42
N ASP A 90 -1.32 -0.12 -12.78
CA ASP A 90 -0.38 -1.14 -12.34
C ASP A 90 -0.04 -0.98 -10.87
N VAL A 91 0.04 -2.10 -10.16
CA VAL A 91 0.54 -2.17 -8.78
C VAL A 91 1.61 -3.24 -8.74
N ILE A 92 2.79 -2.86 -8.26
CA ILE A 92 3.97 -3.70 -8.15
C ILE A 92 4.34 -3.79 -6.67
N VAL A 93 4.61 -5.00 -6.20
CA VAL A 93 5.06 -5.24 -4.82
C VAL A 93 6.33 -6.07 -4.90
N ASN A 94 7.41 -5.59 -4.27
CA ASN A 94 8.73 -6.22 -4.36
C ASN A 94 9.18 -6.53 -5.81
N GLY A 95 8.84 -5.67 -6.77
CA GLY A 95 9.21 -5.85 -8.18
C GLY A 95 8.30 -6.78 -8.98
N VAL A 96 7.30 -7.41 -8.36
CA VAL A 96 6.36 -8.32 -9.02
C VAL A 96 5.00 -7.62 -9.21
N PRO A 97 4.45 -7.56 -10.44
CA PRO A 97 3.12 -7.01 -10.68
C PRO A 97 2.03 -7.83 -10.00
N VAL A 98 1.26 -7.19 -9.11
CA VAL A 98 0.08 -7.76 -8.45
C VAL A 98 -1.23 -7.28 -9.09
N ILE A 99 -1.20 -6.09 -9.69
CA ILE A 99 -2.22 -5.59 -10.62
C ILE A 99 -1.48 -5.16 -11.89
N ARG A 100 -1.99 -5.60 -13.05
CA ARG A 100 -1.44 -5.24 -14.36
C ARG A 100 -2.59 -4.85 -15.28
N LYS A 101 -2.54 -3.64 -15.86
CA LYS A 101 -3.60 -3.09 -16.73
C LYS A 101 -4.99 -3.17 -16.08
N GLY A 102 -5.07 -2.89 -14.77
CA GLY A 102 -6.31 -2.91 -13.99
C GLY A 102 -6.81 -4.30 -13.56
N ALA A 103 -6.13 -5.39 -13.93
CA ALA A 103 -6.50 -6.75 -13.55
C ALA A 103 -5.57 -7.33 -12.50
N VAL A 104 -6.12 -8.08 -11.53
CA VAL A 104 -5.35 -8.79 -10.50
C VAL A 104 -4.62 -9.97 -11.13
N THR A 105 -3.33 -10.12 -10.85
CA THR A 105 -2.48 -11.17 -11.45
C THR A 105 -2.48 -12.48 -10.65
N GLY A 106 -2.93 -12.45 -9.40
CA GLY A 106 -2.87 -13.57 -8.46
C GLY A 106 -1.53 -13.73 -7.74
N ALA A 107 -0.49 -12.98 -8.15
CA ALA A 107 0.80 -12.98 -7.48
C ALA A 107 0.70 -12.45 -6.04
N ARG A 108 1.41 -13.11 -5.11
CA ARG A 108 1.46 -12.73 -3.69
C ARG A 108 2.91 -12.53 -3.21
N PRO A 109 3.67 -11.59 -3.78
CA PRO A 109 5.08 -11.34 -3.46
C PRO A 109 5.29 -10.61 -2.12
N GLY A 110 4.24 -10.48 -1.30
CA GLY A 110 4.29 -9.78 -0.03
C GLY A 110 5.27 -10.43 0.95
N GLN A 111 5.95 -9.60 1.74
CA GLN A 111 6.90 -10.05 2.75
C GLN A 111 6.48 -9.57 4.13
N ILE A 112 6.75 -10.39 5.15
CA ILE A 112 6.55 -9.99 6.55
C ILE A 112 7.61 -8.94 6.89
N LEU A 113 7.17 -7.73 7.22
CA LEU A 113 8.05 -6.67 7.69
C LEU A 113 8.29 -6.81 9.19
N ARG A 114 9.55 -7.03 9.56
CA ARG A 114 9.98 -7.12 10.97
C ARG A 114 10.69 -5.83 11.35
N ARG A 115 10.35 -5.27 12.51
CA ARG A 115 11.10 -4.16 13.10
C ARG A 115 12.38 -4.72 13.70
N THR A 116 13.52 -4.50 13.05
CA THR A 116 14.83 -4.83 13.62
C THR A 116 15.17 -3.80 14.71
N PRO A 117 15.46 -4.24 15.97
CA PRO A 117 15.79 -3.33 17.08
C PRO A 117 17.04 -2.49 16.82
N ASN A 118 17.98 -3.01 16.03
CA ASN A 118 19.21 -2.33 15.67
C ASN A 118 19.20 -2.03 14.17
N GLY A 119 19.27 -0.75 13.80
CA GLY A 119 20.20 -0.14 12.84
C GLY A 119 20.69 -0.83 11.56
N GLY A 120 20.73 -2.16 11.45
CA GLY A 120 21.32 -2.91 10.34
C GLY A 120 20.69 -2.62 8.96
N PRO A 121 21.47 -2.84 7.89
CA PRO A 121 21.09 -2.54 6.52
C PRO A 121 19.84 -3.32 6.10
N ALA A 122 19.10 -2.76 5.16
CA ALA A 122 17.88 -3.35 4.64
C ALA A 122 18.17 -4.73 4.02
N GLY A 123 17.43 -5.76 4.46
CA GLY A 123 17.26 -6.99 3.69
C GLY A 123 18.21 -8.16 3.97
N THR A 124 18.61 -8.43 5.22
CA THR A 124 19.13 -9.78 5.52
C THR A 124 17.97 -10.78 5.49
N VAL A 125 17.88 -11.51 4.37
CA VAL A 125 17.02 -12.70 4.25
C VAL A 125 17.59 -13.75 5.20
N LEU A 126 16.87 -14.07 6.27
CA LEU A 126 17.16 -15.30 7.02
C LEU A 126 16.63 -16.47 6.18
N PRO A 127 17.43 -17.51 5.94
CA PRO A 127 16.96 -18.68 5.22
C PRO A 127 15.77 -19.31 5.95
N ALA A 128 14.85 -19.86 5.16
CA ALA A 128 13.70 -20.61 5.67
C ALA A 128 14.20 -21.72 6.60
N GLY A 129 13.72 -21.73 7.85
CA GLY A 129 14.15 -22.69 8.88
C GLY A 129 15.02 -22.11 10.01
N THR A 130 15.35 -20.81 9.98
CA THR A 130 16.11 -20.19 11.09
C THR A 130 15.26 -20.11 12.36
N VAL A 131 15.54 -20.97 13.35
CA VAL A 131 14.98 -20.89 14.70
C VAL A 131 15.73 -19.82 15.49
N LEU A 132 15.02 -18.79 15.96
CA LEU A 132 15.60 -17.76 16.84
C LEU A 132 15.61 -18.24 18.30
N PRO A 133 16.63 -17.86 19.09
CA PRO A 133 16.61 -18.08 20.53
C PRO A 133 15.44 -17.31 21.18
N ALA A 134 14.76 -17.96 22.12
CA ALA A 134 13.67 -17.36 22.88
C ALA A 134 14.16 -16.12 23.63
N ARG A 135 13.36 -15.05 23.61
CA ARG A 135 13.67 -13.83 24.38
C ARG A 135 13.58 -14.13 25.88
N PRO A 136 14.53 -13.66 26.71
CA PRO A 136 14.32 -13.61 28.16
C PRO A 136 13.18 -12.64 28.48
N ARG A 137 12.40 -13.00 29.52
CA ARG A 137 11.23 -12.25 30.00
C ARG A 137 11.58 -10.89 30.55
#